data_AF-A0A920CWT7-F1
#
_entry.id   AF-A0A920CWT7-F1
#
_cell.length_a   1.000
_cell.length_b   1.000
_cell.length_c   1.000
_cell.angle_alpha   90.00
_cell.angle_beta   90.00
_cell.angle_gamma   90.00
#
_symmetry.space_group_name_H-M   'P 1'
#
loop_
_entity.id
_entity.type
_entity.pdbx_description
1 polymer ?
#
loop_
_entity_poly.entity_id
_entity_poly.type
_entity_poly.pdbx_seq_one_letter_code
_entity_poly.pdbx_strand_id
1 'polypeptide(L)'
;MTNLLRKIFSLKELKYAWLLLISAMLCIFTFYVDEHFNPSDQFWLSIAYFTSFALATIWGGMNYVGHFRINSLYRKQKDIQAYVDQLALGKDDKLELLNYLEDFAADLELQGKTKEEAATEAINQFKVKEFLSMSKHTSPFESHGHHYLLGYGSLSLAAVLILILIEKATNSFSLYLFILETVFAVYGICLIALRILYKILDKFIYRKLKNYFS
;
A
#
# COMPACT_ATOMS: atom_id res chain seq x y z
N MET A 1 -19.44 -14.93 -6.64
CA MET A 1 -18.06 -14.51 -6.94
C MET A 1 -17.27 -14.45 -5.65
N THR A 2 -16.14 -15.15 -5.59
CA THR A 2 -15.33 -15.31 -4.36
C THR A 2 -14.72 -13.97 -3.93
N ASN A 3 -14.64 -13.70 -2.62
CA ASN A 3 -14.10 -12.46 -2.03
C ASN A 3 -12.69 -12.08 -2.54
N LEU A 4 -11.93 -13.06 -3.04
CA LEU A 4 -10.61 -12.86 -3.65
C LEU A 4 -10.68 -12.11 -4.99
N LEU A 5 -11.59 -12.47 -5.89
CA LEU A 5 -11.74 -11.77 -7.18
C LEU A 5 -12.11 -10.30 -6.97
N ARG A 6 -12.98 -10.02 -6.00
CA ARG A 6 -13.37 -8.65 -5.66
C ARG A 6 -12.20 -7.81 -5.13
N LYS A 7 -11.29 -8.42 -4.35
CA LYS A 7 -10.07 -7.77 -3.86
C LYS A 7 -9.03 -7.55 -4.96
N ILE A 8 -8.91 -8.50 -5.89
CA ILE A 8 -7.95 -8.43 -7.00
C ILE A 8 -8.36 -7.36 -8.02
N PHE A 9 -9.65 -7.12 -8.25
CA PHE A 9 -10.15 -6.15 -9.24
C PHE A 9 -10.74 -4.87 -8.61
N SER A 10 -10.31 -4.51 -7.40
CA SER A 10 -10.81 -3.31 -6.71
C SER A 10 -10.14 -2.04 -7.26
N LEU A 11 -10.90 -1.21 -7.99
CA LEU A 11 -10.46 0.13 -8.43
C LEU A 11 -10.33 1.13 -7.28
N LYS A 12 -11.06 0.89 -6.18
CA LYS A 12 -11.02 1.76 -4.99
C LYS A 12 -9.69 1.69 -4.24
N GLU A 13 -8.91 0.64 -4.48
CA GLU A 13 -7.60 0.46 -3.87
C GLU A 13 -6.50 1.20 -4.63
N LEU A 14 -6.70 1.64 -5.87
CA LEU A 14 -5.65 2.33 -6.62
C LEU A 14 -5.59 3.80 -6.22
N LYS A 15 -4.56 4.18 -5.44
CA LYS A 15 -4.35 5.56 -4.99
C LYS A 15 -3.64 6.37 -6.08
N TYR A 16 -4.06 7.61 -6.28
CA TYR A 16 -3.44 8.55 -7.22
C TYR A 16 -3.34 8.04 -8.67
N ALA A 17 -4.36 7.30 -9.14
CA ALA A 17 -4.40 6.67 -10.47
C ALA A 17 -4.06 7.61 -11.65
N TRP A 18 -4.39 8.89 -11.51
CA TRP A 18 -4.13 9.91 -12.52
C TRP A 18 -2.63 10.07 -12.83
N LEU A 19 -1.73 9.93 -11.85
CA LEU A 19 -0.27 10.00 -12.07
C LEU A 19 0.22 8.85 -12.94
N LEU A 20 -0.28 7.64 -12.68
CA LEU A 20 0.03 6.45 -13.48
C LEU A 20 -0.48 6.63 -14.92
N LEU A 21 -1.67 7.20 -15.09
CA LEU A 21 -2.25 7.46 -16.40
C LEU A 21 -1.44 8.50 -17.18
N ILE A 22 -1.05 9.61 -16.56
CA ILE A 22 -0.18 10.62 -17.19
C ILE A 22 1.16 10.00 -17.61
N SER A 23 1.76 9.20 -16.72
CA SER A 23 3.00 8.47 -17.00
C SER A 23 2.86 7.58 -18.23
N ALA A 24 1.80 6.78 -18.30
CA ALA A 24 1.54 5.87 -19.42
C ALA A 24 1.28 6.63 -20.72
N MET A 25 0.48 7.70 -20.70
CA MET A 25 0.24 8.54 -21.89
C MET A 25 1.52 9.20 -22.39
N LEU A 26 2.37 9.68 -21.49
CA LEU A 26 3.66 10.26 -21.86
C LEU A 26 4.60 9.20 -22.46
N CYS A 27 4.58 7.97 -21.94
CA CYS A 27 5.31 6.84 -22.52
C CYS A 27 4.84 6.54 -23.95
N ILE A 28 3.52 6.40 -24.16
CA ILE A 28 2.91 6.14 -25.47
C ILE A 28 3.28 7.24 -26.46
N PHE A 29 3.15 8.50 -26.05
CA PHE A 29 3.47 9.64 -26.91
C PHE A 29 4.96 9.67 -27.27
N THR A 30 5.83 9.44 -26.29
CA THR A 30 7.29 9.41 -26.51
C THR A 30 7.66 8.30 -27.48
N PHE A 31 7.12 7.09 -27.28
CA PHE A 31 7.34 5.94 -28.19
C PHE A 31 6.81 6.24 -29.59
N TYR A 32 5.61 6.80 -29.69
CA TYR A 32 5.06 7.21 -30.99
C TYR A 32 5.98 8.19 -31.71
N VAL A 33 6.51 9.19 -31.01
CA VAL A 33 7.44 10.17 -31.60
C VAL A 33 8.74 9.49 -32.04
N ASP A 34 9.28 8.61 -31.20
CA ASP A 34 10.49 7.83 -31.47
C ASP A 34 10.38 7.04 -32.78
N GLU A 35 9.35 6.22 -32.91
CA GLU A 35 9.17 5.33 -34.06
C GLU A 35 8.68 6.05 -35.32
N HIS A 36 7.81 7.06 -35.18
CA HIS A 36 7.21 7.71 -36.34
C HIS A 36 8.12 8.77 -36.97
N PHE A 37 8.85 9.54 -36.14
CA PHE A 37 9.68 10.64 -36.62
C PHE A 37 11.16 10.33 -36.59
N ASN A 38 11.60 9.29 -35.85
CA ASN A 38 13.00 8.94 -35.65
C ASN A 38 13.89 10.18 -35.41
N PRO A 39 13.64 10.91 -34.31
CA PRO A 39 14.27 12.19 -34.09
C PRO A 39 15.79 12.03 -33.98
N SER A 40 16.53 12.87 -34.72
CA SER A 40 17.98 12.91 -34.68
C SER A 40 18.53 13.36 -33.31
N ASP A 41 17.73 14.10 -32.54
CA ASP A 41 18.07 14.51 -31.17
C ASP A 41 17.51 13.52 -30.13
N GLN A 42 18.36 12.55 -29.77
CA GLN A 42 18.01 11.54 -28.77
C GLN A 42 18.01 12.08 -27.32
N PHE A 43 18.53 13.28 -27.07
CA PHE A 43 18.61 13.84 -25.72
C PHE A 43 17.21 14.13 -25.17
N TRP A 44 16.38 14.87 -25.93
CA TRP A 44 15.01 15.20 -25.52
C TRP A 44 14.11 13.97 -25.41
N LEU A 45 14.31 13.01 -26.31
CA LEU A 45 13.60 11.74 -26.28
C LEU A 45 13.93 10.95 -25.00
N SER A 46 15.21 10.88 -24.63
CA SER A 46 15.65 10.27 -23.37
C SER A 46 15.03 10.96 -22.17
N ILE A 47 15.02 12.30 -22.13
CA ILE A 47 14.38 13.07 -21.06
C ILE A 47 12.89 12.71 -20.95
N ALA A 48 12.18 12.60 -22.06
CA ALA A 48 10.75 12.25 -22.05
C ALA A 48 10.53 10.83 -21.49
N TYR A 49 11.31 9.84 -21.91
CA TYR A 49 11.25 8.48 -21.32
C TYR A 49 11.55 8.49 -19.82
N PHE A 50 12.63 9.14 -19.38
CA PHE A 50 12.97 9.24 -17.96
C PHE A 50 11.89 9.95 -17.16
N THR A 51 11.25 10.99 -17.72
CA THR A 51 10.16 11.70 -17.07
C THR A 51 8.93 10.81 -16.90
N SER A 52 8.59 10.01 -17.92
CA SER A 52 7.53 8.99 -17.80
C SER A 52 7.85 8.02 -16.66
N PHE A 53 9.02 7.37 -16.69
CA PHE A 53 9.38 6.39 -15.66
C PHE A 53 9.49 6.99 -14.25
N ALA A 54 9.96 8.24 -14.13
CA ALA A 54 9.99 8.95 -12.86
C ALA A 54 8.57 9.18 -12.30
N LEU A 55 7.60 9.57 -13.14
CA LEU A 55 6.21 9.71 -12.73
C LEU A 55 5.59 8.37 -12.28
N ALA A 56 5.83 7.28 -13.01
CA ALA A 56 5.41 5.95 -12.57
C ALA A 56 6.04 5.54 -11.22
N THR A 57 7.32 5.87 -11.02
CA THR A 57 8.05 5.57 -9.78
C THR A 57 7.49 6.38 -8.60
N ILE A 58 7.26 7.69 -8.79
CA ILE A 58 6.64 8.57 -7.80
C ILE A 58 5.24 8.06 -7.45
N TRP A 59 4.45 7.69 -8.46
CA TRP A 59 3.15 7.05 -8.24
C TRP A 59 3.29 5.79 -7.38
N GLY A 60 4.24 4.91 -7.70
CA GLY A 60 4.52 3.70 -6.91
C GLY A 60 4.85 4.00 -5.45
N GLY A 61 5.63 5.04 -5.17
CA GLY A 61 5.90 5.49 -3.80
C GLY A 61 4.66 6.04 -3.09
N MET A 62 3.95 6.97 -3.73
CA MET A 62 2.74 7.60 -3.16
C MET A 62 1.61 6.59 -2.93
N ASN A 63 1.46 5.65 -3.86
CA ASN A 63 0.47 4.58 -3.77
C ASN A 63 0.78 3.66 -2.59
N TYR A 64 2.05 3.31 -2.35
CA TYR A 64 2.47 2.56 -1.17
C TYR A 64 2.14 3.29 0.14
N VAL A 65 2.60 4.55 0.26
CA VAL A 65 2.36 5.38 1.45
C VAL A 65 0.87 5.60 1.69
N GLY A 66 0.06 5.76 0.62
CA GLY A 66 -1.38 5.93 0.72
C GLY A 66 -2.14 4.72 1.31
N HIS A 67 -1.50 3.55 1.35
CA HIS A 67 -2.01 2.35 2.01
C HIS A 67 -1.40 2.09 3.38
N PHE A 68 -0.37 2.85 3.75
CA PHE A 68 0.28 2.71 5.04
C PHE A 68 -0.67 3.20 6.14
N ARG A 69 -1.25 2.26 6.89
CA ARG A 69 -2.13 2.56 8.03
C ARG A 69 -1.46 2.13 9.32
N ILE A 70 -1.24 3.09 10.22
CA ILE A 70 -0.90 2.83 11.61
C ILE A 70 -2.06 2.03 12.21
N ASN A 71 -1.76 0.88 12.81
CA ASN A 71 -2.75 0.05 13.48
C ASN A 71 -3.49 0.88 14.54
N SER A 72 -4.82 0.71 14.64
CA SER A 72 -5.69 1.48 15.56
C SER A 72 -5.24 1.40 17.02
N LEU A 73 -4.61 0.29 17.42
CA LEU A 73 -3.98 0.11 18.73
C LEU A 73 -2.86 1.13 19.03
N TYR A 74 -2.19 1.65 17.99
CA TYR A 74 -1.10 2.64 18.10
C TYR A 74 -1.58 4.08 17.95
N ARG A 75 -2.86 4.34 17.65
CA ARG A 75 -3.42 5.69 17.75
C ARG A 75 -3.48 6.11 19.23
N LYS A 76 -3.34 7.41 19.51
CA LYS A 76 -3.60 7.96 20.84
C LYS A 76 -5.05 7.63 21.20
N GLN A 77 -5.24 6.75 22.17
CA GLN A 77 -6.56 6.40 22.68
C GLN A 77 -6.76 7.16 23.97
N LYS A 78 -7.90 7.84 24.07
CA LYS A 78 -8.31 8.64 25.23
C LYS A 78 -9.32 7.89 26.11
N ASP A 79 -9.72 6.70 25.65
CA ASP A 79 -10.78 5.90 26.24
C ASP A 79 -10.24 4.49 26.49
N ILE A 80 -10.31 4.06 27.75
CA ILE A 80 -9.81 2.78 28.24
C ILE A 80 -10.66 1.64 27.70
N GLN A 81 -11.99 1.81 27.67
CA GLN A 81 -12.92 0.79 27.16
C GLN A 81 -12.63 0.49 25.69
N ALA A 82 -12.49 1.54 24.88
CA ALA A 82 -12.17 1.42 23.46
C ALA A 82 -10.79 0.76 23.22
N TYR A 83 -9.84 0.93 24.14
CA TYR A 83 -8.52 0.31 24.09
C TYR A 83 -8.59 -1.19 24.38
N VAL A 84 -9.24 -1.58 25.47
CA VAL A 84 -9.36 -2.97 25.89
C VAL A 84 -10.19 -3.79 24.89
N ASP A 85 -11.25 -3.20 24.34
CA ASP A 85 -12.09 -3.88 23.34
C ASP A 85 -11.33 -4.24 22.06
N GLN A 86 -10.29 -3.47 21.70
CA GLN A 86 -9.43 -3.74 20.55
C GLN A 86 -8.37 -4.83 20.79
N LEU A 87 -8.11 -5.20 22.05
CA LEU A 87 -7.15 -6.24 22.38
C LEU A 87 -7.71 -7.63 22.04
N ALA A 88 -6.83 -8.54 21.60
CA ALA A 88 -7.18 -9.92 21.28
C ALA A 88 -7.09 -10.82 22.53
N LEU A 89 -7.86 -10.47 23.57
CA LEU A 89 -7.91 -11.14 24.86
C LEU A 89 -9.24 -11.90 25.06
N GLY A 90 -9.24 -12.89 25.96
CA GLY A 90 -10.47 -13.55 26.41
C GLY A 90 -11.42 -12.54 27.07
N LYS A 91 -12.72 -12.86 27.14
CA LYS A 91 -13.72 -11.95 27.75
C LYS A 91 -13.38 -11.62 29.21
N ASP A 92 -12.92 -12.62 29.95
CA ASP A 92 -12.58 -12.47 31.36
C ASP A 92 -11.30 -11.63 31.53
N ASP A 93 -10.26 -11.93 30.74
CA ASP A 93 -9.01 -11.16 30.71
C ASP A 93 -9.23 -9.69 30.33
N LYS A 94 -10.14 -9.42 29.39
CA LYS A 94 -10.53 -8.04 29.03
C LYS A 94 -11.15 -7.32 30.22
N LEU A 95 -12.05 -7.99 30.93
CA LEU A 95 -12.78 -7.38 32.05
C LEU A 95 -11.83 -7.09 33.21
N GLU A 96 -10.89 -8.00 33.49
CA GLU A 96 -9.82 -7.79 34.46
C GLU A 96 -8.93 -6.61 34.08
N LEU A 97 -8.50 -6.54 32.81
CA LEU A 97 -7.66 -5.46 32.33
C LEU A 97 -8.37 -4.10 32.35
N LEU A 98 -9.66 -4.08 31.97
CA LEU A 98 -10.48 -2.88 32.03
C LEU A 98 -10.52 -2.33 33.46
N ASN A 99 -10.86 -3.18 34.43
CA ASN A 99 -10.92 -2.78 35.83
C ASN A 99 -9.56 -2.26 36.32
N TYR A 100 -8.47 -2.96 35.99
CA TYR A 100 -7.12 -2.51 36.36
C TYR A 100 -6.77 -1.13 35.81
N LEU A 101 -7.09 -0.86 34.54
CA LEU A 101 -6.80 0.42 33.91
C LEU A 101 -7.70 1.54 34.44
N GLU A 102 -8.97 1.25 34.73
CA GLU A 102 -9.90 2.20 35.34
C GLU A 102 -9.48 2.56 36.77
N ASP A 103 -9.07 1.58 37.58
CA ASP A 103 -8.56 1.81 38.94
C ASP A 103 -7.29 2.67 38.92
N PHE A 104 -6.35 2.35 38.01
CA PHE A 104 -5.13 3.13 37.86
C PHE A 104 -5.39 4.56 37.34
N ALA A 105 -6.38 4.73 36.45
CA ALA A 105 -6.79 6.06 36.00
C ALA A 105 -7.47 6.86 37.11
N ALA A 106 -8.31 6.22 37.94
CA ALA A 106 -8.92 6.86 39.10
C ALA A 106 -7.86 7.37 40.09
N ASP A 107 -6.80 6.61 40.33
CA ASP A 107 -5.68 7.04 41.16
C ASP A 107 -4.96 8.28 40.61
N LEU A 108 -4.84 8.37 39.28
CA LEU A 108 -4.25 9.54 38.61
C LEU A 108 -5.17 10.76 38.64
N GLU A 109 -6.49 10.57 38.55
CA GLU A 109 -7.48 11.63 38.75
C GLU A 109 -7.40 12.19 40.18
N LEU A 110 -7.26 11.31 41.19
CA LEU A 110 -7.04 11.72 42.58
C LEU A 110 -5.73 12.50 42.78
N GLN A 111 -4.72 12.26 41.94
CA GLN A 111 -3.46 13.01 41.91
C GLN A 111 -3.56 14.35 41.15
N GLY A 112 -4.77 14.74 40.72
CA GLY A 112 -5.05 16.03 40.09
C GLY A 112 -4.92 16.03 38.57
N LYS A 113 -4.77 14.87 37.90
CA LYS A 113 -4.87 14.80 36.44
C LYS A 113 -6.32 14.89 36.00
N THR A 114 -6.54 15.43 34.80
CA THR A 114 -7.87 15.33 34.19
C THR A 114 -8.16 13.90 33.78
N LYS A 115 -9.44 13.51 33.76
CA LYS A 115 -9.89 12.17 33.32
C LYS A 115 -9.27 11.71 31.99
N GLU A 116 -9.12 12.64 31.05
CA GLU A 116 -8.54 12.36 29.73
C GLU A 116 -7.02 12.11 29.79
N GLU A 117 -6.30 12.86 30.63
CA GLU A 117 -4.86 12.68 30.86
C GLU A 117 -4.57 11.42 31.67
N ALA A 118 -5.40 11.13 32.68
CA ALA A 118 -5.33 9.92 33.49
C ALA A 118 -5.52 8.66 32.65
N ALA A 119 -6.56 8.63 31.82
CA ALA A 119 -6.81 7.54 30.87
C ALA A 119 -5.66 7.37 29.88
N THR A 120 -5.15 8.47 29.32
CA THR A 120 -4.03 8.43 28.36
C THR A 120 -2.75 7.89 29.01
N GLU A 121 -2.44 8.31 30.23
CA GLU A 121 -1.28 7.84 30.98
C GLU A 121 -1.40 6.36 31.38
N ALA A 122 -2.57 5.94 31.86
CA ALA A 122 -2.88 4.55 32.20
C ALA A 122 -2.64 3.63 31.00
N ILE A 123 -3.20 4.00 29.85
CA ILE A 123 -3.02 3.27 28.59
C ILE A 123 -1.54 3.25 28.18
N ASN A 124 -0.80 4.37 28.28
CA ASN A 124 0.60 4.42 27.87
C ASN A 124 1.52 3.56 28.75
N GLN A 125 1.33 3.58 30.08
CA GLN A 125 2.11 2.72 30.98
C GLN A 125 1.89 1.24 30.68
N PHE A 126 0.64 0.86 30.40
CA PHE A 126 0.31 -0.52 30.12
C PHE A 126 0.76 -0.97 28.72
N LYS A 127 0.59 -0.12 27.70
CA LYS A 127 1.10 -0.32 26.34
C LYS A 127 2.58 -0.69 26.34
N VAL A 128 3.43 0.04 27.07
CA VAL A 128 4.88 -0.23 27.10
C VAL A 128 5.20 -1.61 27.68
N LYS A 129 4.45 -2.07 28.68
CA LYS A 129 4.68 -3.38 29.33
C LYS A 129 4.13 -4.56 28.55
N GLU A 130 2.96 -4.41 27.92
CA GLU A 130 2.25 -5.53 27.28
C GLU A 130 2.65 -5.74 25.80
N PHE A 131 2.99 -4.67 25.06
CA PHE A 131 3.39 -4.77 23.65
C PHE A 131 4.69 -5.56 23.43
N LEU A 132 5.59 -5.54 24.41
CA LEU A 132 6.87 -6.26 24.34
C LEU A 132 6.71 -7.76 24.60
N SER A 133 5.72 -8.16 25.39
CA SER A 133 5.55 -9.54 25.84
C SER A 133 4.52 -10.34 25.04
N MET A 134 3.47 -9.70 24.48
CA MET A 134 2.33 -10.40 23.85
C MET A 134 2.24 -10.31 22.32
N SER A 135 3.13 -9.57 21.64
CA SER A 135 3.06 -9.39 20.18
C SER A 135 3.61 -10.59 19.37
N LYS A 136 3.00 -11.77 19.51
CA LYS A 136 3.23 -12.87 18.56
C LYS A 136 2.65 -12.58 17.17
N HIS A 137 1.65 -11.68 17.05
CA HIS A 137 0.94 -11.46 15.78
C HIS A 137 0.45 -10.04 15.44
N THR A 138 0.70 -9.02 16.24
CA THR A 138 0.20 -7.66 15.95
C THR A 138 1.28 -6.79 15.33
N SER A 139 1.41 -6.85 14.00
CA SER A 139 2.20 -5.85 13.28
C SER A 139 1.67 -4.44 13.63
N PRO A 140 2.56 -3.46 13.93
CA PRO A 140 2.17 -2.07 14.16
C PRO A 140 1.51 -1.41 12.95
N PHE A 141 1.60 -2.06 11.79
CA PHE A 141 0.98 -1.65 10.55
C PHE A 141 0.02 -2.72 10.05
N GLU A 142 -1.20 -2.32 9.73
CA GLU A 142 -2.10 -3.13 8.90
C GLU A 142 -1.60 -3.04 7.46
N SER A 143 -0.77 -4.01 7.03
CA SER A 143 -0.44 -4.14 5.62
C SER A 143 -1.71 -4.60 4.87
N HIS A 144 -2.31 -3.68 4.12
CA HIS A 144 -3.32 -4.06 3.14
C HIS A 144 -2.64 -4.90 2.06
N GLY A 145 -3.11 -6.12 1.86
CA GLY A 145 -2.61 -6.97 0.79
C GLY A 145 -2.82 -6.27 -0.55
N HIS A 146 -1.74 -5.82 -1.19
CA HIS A 146 -1.73 -5.14 -2.48
C HIS A 146 -2.05 -6.09 -3.66
N HIS A 147 -3.14 -6.85 -3.52
CA HIS A 147 -3.58 -7.85 -4.48
C HIS A 147 -4.10 -7.21 -5.76
N TYR A 148 -4.57 -5.97 -5.70
CA TYR A 148 -5.00 -5.22 -6.88
C TYR A 148 -3.89 -5.02 -7.91
N LEU A 149 -2.62 -4.85 -7.47
CA LEU A 149 -1.48 -4.73 -8.39
C LEU A 149 -1.29 -6.00 -9.23
N LEU A 150 -1.56 -7.17 -8.63
CA LEU A 150 -1.57 -8.43 -9.38
C LEU A 150 -2.73 -8.44 -10.39
N GLY A 151 -3.92 -8.00 -10.00
CA GLY A 151 -5.09 -7.93 -10.87
C GLY A 151 -4.86 -7.06 -12.09
N TYR A 152 -4.40 -5.82 -11.90
CA TYR A 152 -4.11 -4.91 -13.01
C TYR A 152 -2.92 -5.37 -13.85
N GLY A 153 -1.87 -5.90 -13.22
CA GLY A 153 -0.75 -6.48 -13.96
C GLY A 153 -1.19 -7.64 -14.85
N SER A 154 -1.98 -8.58 -14.33
CA SER A 154 -2.54 -9.68 -15.09
C SER A 154 -3.51 -9.22 -16.17
N LEU A 155 -4.35 -8.21 -15.90
CA LEU A 155 -5.26 -7.64 -16.89
C LEU A 155 -4.51 -6.98 -18.04
N SER A 156 -3.43 -6.25 -17.72
CA SER A 156 -2.54 -5.63 -18.71
C SER A 156 -1.89 -6.67 -19.61
N LEU A 157 -1.36 -7.76 -19.02
CA LEU A 157 -0.78 -8.86 -19.79
C LEU A 157 -1.83 -9.65 -20.60
N ALA A 158 -3.06 -9.77 -20.10
CA ALA A 158 -4.16 -10.34 -20.88
C ALA A 158 -4.49 -9.45 -22.10
N ALA A 159 -4.45 -8.13 -21.94
CA ALA A 159 -4.64 -7.19 -23.05
C ALA A 159 -3.53 -7.35 -24.11
N VAL A 160 -2.27 -7.52 -23.71
CA VAL A 160 -1.14 -7.84 -24.61
C VAL A 160 -1.46 -9.08 -25.46
N LEU A 161 -1.90 -10.17 -24.82
CA LEU A 161 -2.26 -11.40 -25.55
C LEU A 161 -3.38 -11.17 -26.57
N ILE A 162 -4.37 -10.35 -26.23
CA ILE A 162 -5.46 -9.99 -27.15
C ILE A 162 -4.92 -9.17 -28.33
N LEU A 163 -4.05 -8.19 -28.09
CA LEU A 163 -3.44 -7.37 -29.14
C LEU A 163 -2.63 -8.22 -30.12
N ILE A 164 -1.81 -9.14 -29.61
CA ILE A 164 -1.05 -10.10 -30.43
C ILE A 164 -1.98 -10.96 -31.30
N LEU A 165 -3.09 -11.43 -30.74
CA LEU A 165 -4.07 -12.22 -31.50
C LEU A 165 -4.75 -11.39 -32.60
N ILE A 166 -5.03 -10.11 -32.34
CA ILE A 166 -5.59 -9.19 -33.32
C ILE A 166 -4.60 -8.99 -34.48
N GLU A 167 -3.33 -8.69 -34.19
CA GLU A 167 -2.30 -8.51 -35.22
C GLU A 167 -2.14 -9.76 -36.09
N LYS A 168 -2.13 -10.94 -35.46
CA LYS A 168 -2.06 -12.22 -36.20
C LYS A 168 -3.30 -12.45 -37.05
N ALA A 169 -4.49 -12.07 -36.57
CA ALA A 169 -5.74 -12.25 -37.29
C ALA A 169 -5.88 -11.30 -38.49
N THR A 170 -5.37 -10.07 -38.38
CA THR A 170 -5.40 -9.09 -39.47
C THR A 170 -4.25 -9.25 -40.46
N ASN A 171 -3.22 -10.04 -40.12
CA ASN A 171 -2.01 -10.26 -40.91
C ASN A 171 -1.37 -8.96 -41.40
N SER A 172 -1.47 -7.91 -40.59
CA SER A 172 -1.02 -6.56 -40.90
C SER A 172 -0.32 -5.99 -39.68
N PHE A 173 0.91 -5.51 -39.89
CA PHE A 173 1.66 -4.80 -38.85
C PHE A 173 1.06 -3.40 -38.68
N SER A 174 0.71 -3.05 -37.44
CA SER A 174 0.25 -1.71 -37.08
C SER A 174 1.13 -1.14 -35.98
N LEU A 175 1.82 -0.04 -36.29
CA LEU A 175 2.67 0.66 -35.32
C LEU A 175 1.91 0.99 -34.02
N TYR A 176 0.63 1.37 -34.13
CA TYR A 176 -0.20 1.69 -32.97
C TYR A 176 -0.45 0.47 -32.07
N LEU A 177 -0.66 -0.71 -32.65
CA LEU A 177 -0.87 -1.94 -31.89
C LEU A 177 0.44 -2.35 -31.20
N PHE A 178 1.57 -2.25 -31.90
CA PHE A 178 2.90 -2.52 -31.35
C PHE A 178 3.26 -1.61 -30.15
N ILE A 179 2.97 -0.31 -30.24
CA ILE A 179 3.20 0.64 -29.13
C ILE A 179 2.33 0.26 -27.92
N LEU A 180 1.03 0.02 -28.15
CA LEU A 180 0.11 -0.37 -27.07
C LEU A 180 0.53 -1.69 -26.43
N GLU A 181 0.91 -2.68 -27.23
CA GLU A 181 1.41 -3.98 -26.78
C GLU A 181 2.61 -3.78 -25.84
N THR A 182 3.61 -3.02 -26.29
CA THR A 182 4.84 -2.81 -25.53
C THR A 182 4.58 -2.07 -24.22
N VAL A 183 3.78 -1.00 -24.25
CA VAL A 183 3.44 -0.23 -23.05
C VAL A 183 2.63 -1.08 -22.06
N PHE A 184 1.62 -1.82 -22.51
CA PHE A 184 0.85 -2.71 -21.64
C PHE A 184 1.71 -3.85 -21.08
N ALA A 185 2.65 -4.39 -21.84
CA ALA A 185 3.56 -5.42 -21.37
C ALA A 185 4.47 -4.88 -20.25
N VAL A 186 5.15 -3.76 -20.49
CA VAL A 186 6.07 -3.15 -19.53
C VAL A 186 5.34 -2.73 -18.26
N TYR A 187 4.25 -1.98 -18.37
CA TYR A 187 3.48 -1.55 -17.19
C TYR A 187 2.87 -2.75 -16.44
N GLY A 188 2.41 -3.77 -17.17
CA GLY A 188 1.88 -5.00 -16.57
C GLY A 188 2.92 -5.74 -15.72
N ILE A 189 4.12 -5.92 -16.26
CA ILE A 189 5.26 -6.52 -15.53
C ILE A 189 5.64 -5.65 -14.33
N CYS A 190 5.76 -4.33 -14.51
CA CYS A 190 6.12 -3.40 -13.45
C CYS A 190 5.11 -3.40 -12.30
N LEU A 191 3.81 -3.50 -12.56
CA LEU A 191 2.78 -3.60 -11.52
C LEU A 191 2.93 -4.88 -10.69
N ILE A 192 3.23 -6.02 -11.33
CA ILE A 192 3.49 -7.28 -10.64
C ILE A 192 4.78 -7.20 -9.81
N ALA A 193 5.84 -6.61 -10.37
CA ALA A 193 7.10 -6.40 -9.67
C ALA A 193 6.93 -5.46 -8.46
N LEU A 194 6.11 -4.42 -8.58
CA LEU A 194 5.81 -3.46 -7.51
C LEU A 194 5.14 -4.14 -6.32
N ARG A 195 4.27 -5.14 -6.55
CA ARG A 195 3.70 -5.97 -5.47
C ARG A 195 4.80 -6.71 -4.69
N ILE A 196 5.80 -7.25 -5.37
CA ILE A 196 6.92 -7.93 -4.73
C ILE A 196 7.74 -6.92 -3.92
N LEU A 197 8.02 -5.75 -4.50
CA LEU A 197 8.74 -4.67 -3.83
C LEU A 197 8.02 -4.22 -2.55
N TYR A 198 6.70 -4.00 -2.60
CA TYR A 198 5.91 -3.63 -1.43
C TYR A 198 6.00 -4.67 -0.32
N LYS A 199 5.95 -5.97 -0.65
CA LYS A 199 6.16 -7.04 0.34
C LYS A 199 7.54 -7.01 0.97
N ILE A 200 8.57 -6.66 0.21
CA ILE A 200 9.94 -6.52 0.73
C ILE A 200 10.02 -5.32 1.68
N LEU A 201 9.44 -4.18 1.29
CA LEU A 201 9.36 -2.97 2.12
C LEU A 201 8.62 -3.23 3.43
N ASP A 202 7.47 -3.90 3.38
CA ASP A 202 6.70 -4.27 4.58
C ASP A 202 7.55 -5.11 5.56
N LYS A 203 8.27 -6.12 5.05
CA LYS A 203 9.18 -6.94 5.86
C LYS A 203 10.33 -6.12 6.45
N PHE A 204 10.91 -5.22 5.67
CA PHE A 204 12.01 -4.37 6.10
C PHE A 204 11.57 -3.41 7.22
N ILE A 205 10.44 -2.73 7.02
CA ILE A 205 9.85 -1.82 8.00
C ILE A 205 9.53 -2.58 9.29
N TYR A 206 8.85 -3.74 9.18
CA TYR A 206 8.52 -4.59 10.32
C TYR A 206 9.78 -4.98 11.13
N ARG A 207 10.84 -5.44 10.44
CA ARG A 207 12.10 -5.82 11.09
C ARG A 207 12.76 -4.63 11.80
N LYS A 208 12.78 -3.45 11.16
CA LYS A 208 13.38 -2.25 11.74
C LYS A 208 12.65 -1.79 13.00
N LEU A 209 11.32 -1.88 13.01
CA LEU A 209 10.50 -1.53 14.17
C LEU A 209 10.66 -2.52 15.30
N LYS A 210 10.65 -3.83 15.00
CA LYS A 210 10.89 -4.87 16.01
C LYS A 210 12.21 -4.63 16.74
N ASN A 211 13.27 -4.28 16.01
CA ASN A 211 14.57 -3.97 16.60
C ASN A 211 14.61 -2.66 17.39
N TYR A 212 13.73 -1.70 17.11
CA TYR A 212 13.66 -0.43 17.84
C TYR A 212 12.91 -0.57 19.18
N PHE A 213 11.93 -1.49 19.23
CA PHE A 213 11.16 -1.74 20.44
C PHE A 213 11.72 -2.89 21.31
N SER A 214 12.57 -3.76 20.76
CA SER A 214 13.30 -4.80 21.52
C SER A 214 14.51 -4.23 22.25
#